data_AF-A0A4D8QZ84-F1
#
_entry.id   AF-A0A4D8QZ84-F1
#
_cell.length_a   1.000
_cell.length_b   1.000
_cell.length_c   1.000
_cell.angle_alpha   90.00
_cell.angle_beta   90.00
_cell.angle_gamma   90.00
#
_symmetry.space_group_name_H-M   'P 1'
#
loop_
_entity.id
_entity.type
_entity.pdbx_description
1 polymer ?
#
loop_
_entity_poly.entity_id
_entity_poly.type
_entity_poly.pdbx_seq_one_letter_code
_entity_poly.pdbx_strand_id
1 'polypeptide(L)'
;MRKAPPSHPANGVTAKRQLEEACVRLQDAADDLESVLSDMPLPAGRADLNEAIGAIMETLRLVASAHARLEHPQIRGGAVVD
;
A
#
# COMPACT_ATOMS: atom_id res chain seq x y z
N MET A 1 -29.69 -22.73 14.41
CA MET A 1 -29.12 -21.84 13.38
C MET A 1 -28.28 -20.77 14.09
N ARG A 2 -26.94 -20.79 13.96
CA ARG A 2 -26.05 -19.83 14.63
C ARG A 2 -25.94 -18.55 13.81
N LYS A 3 -26.38 -17.41 14.36
CA LYS A 3 -26.06 -16.07 13.82
C LYS A 3 -24.60 -15.76 14.15
N ALA A 4 -23.78 -15.54 13.13
CA ALA A 4 -22.43 -15.00 13.30
C ALA A 4 -22.52 -13.54 13.77
N PRO A 5 -21.65 -13.08 14.70
CA PRO A 5 -21.64 -11.69 15.14
C PRO A 5 -21.12 -10.77 14.02
N PRO A 6 -21.57 -9.50 13.97
CA PRO A 6 -21.11 -8.54 12.96
C PRO A 6 -19.68 -8.08 13.27
N SER A 7 -18.69 -8.83 12.80
CA SER A 7 -17.26 -8.47 12.86
C SER A 7 -16.88 -7.57 11.67
N HIS A 8 -17.41 -6.35 11.60
CA HIS A 8 -17.24 -5.51 10.40
C HIS A 8 -16.64 -4.09 10.55
N PRO A 9 -16.61 -3.41 11.72
CA PRO A 9 -15.94 -2.11 11.81
C PRO A 9 -14.47 -2.18 12.28
N ALA A 10 -14.16 -3.04 13.26
CA ALA A 10 -12.81 -3.08 13.87
C ALA A 10 -11.72 -3.58 12.90
N ASN A 11 -12.08 -4.47 11.97
CA ASN A 11 -11.16 -5.03 10.99
C ASN A 11 -10.77 -4.01 9.90
N GLY A 12 -11.70 -3.13 9.48
CA GLY A 12 -11.43 -2.09 8.49
C GLY A 12 -10.49 -1.00 9.01
N VAL A 13 -10.65 -0.60 10.27
CA VAL A 13 -9.75 0.37 10.94
C VAL A 13 -8.33 -0.21 11.08
N THR A 14 -8.23 -1.50 11.41
CA THR A 14 -6.93 -2.19 11.55
C THR A 14 -6.24 -2.32 10.19
N ALA A 15 -6.97 -2.68 9.13
CA ALA A 15 -6.42 -2.76 7.78
C ALA A 15 -5.97 -1.40 7.24
N LYS A 16 -6.75 -0.33 7.50
CA LYS A 16 -6.36 1.04 7.13
C LYS A 16 -5.01 1.43 7.75
N ARG A 17 -4.89 1.27 9.07
CA ARG A 17 -3.66 1.60 9.80
C ARG A 17 -2.46 0.79 9.31
N GLN A 18 -2.66 -0.48 8.99
CA GLN A 18 -1.59 -1.33 8.45
C GLN A 18 -1.12 -0.87 7.05
N LEU A 19 -2.03 -0.38 6.20
CA LEU A 19 -1.66 0.17 4.90
C LEU A 19 -0.93 1.51 5.04
N GLU A 20 -1.34 2.37 5.97
CA GLU A 20 -0.62 3.61 6.30
C GLU A 20 0.81 3.31 6.79
N GLU A 21 0.96 2.36 7.70
CA GLU A 21 2.27 1.93 8.21
C GLU A 21 3.14 1.30 7.11
N ALA A 22 2.55 0.51 6.21
CA ALA A 22 3.25 -0.02 5.04
C ALA A 22 3.73 1.09 4.10
N CYS A 23 2.90 2.12 3.86
CA CYS A 23 3.30 3.28 3.06
C CYS A 23 4.52 4.00 3.67
N VAL A 24 4.54 4.22 4.99
CA VAL A 24 5.68 4.87 5.66
C VAL A 24 6.94 4.04 5.47
N ARG A 25 6.89 2.74 5.76
CA ARG A 25 8.06 1.85 5.62
C ARG A 25 8.59 1.74 4.20
N LEU A 26 7.69 1.76 3.20
CA LEU A 26 8.08 1.72 1.79
C LEU A 26 8.73 3.04 1.35
N GLN A 27 8.26 4.19 1.85
CA GLN A 27 8.92 5.48 1.60
C GLN A 27 10.30 5.51 2.25
N ASP A 28 10.43 5.12 3.52
CA ASP A 28 11.72 5.06 4.21
C ASP A 28 12.72 4.18 3.44
N ALA A 29 12.28 3.01 2.95
CA ALA A 29 13.12 2.12 2.16
C ALA A 29 13.52 2.70 0.79
N ALA A 30 12.64 3.46 0.14
CA ALA A 30 12.97 4.14 -1.10
C ALA A 30 14.02 5.23 -0.86
N ASP A 31 13.84 6.04 0.19
CA ASP A 31 14.77 7.11 0.57
C ASP A 31 16.16 6.55 0.92
N ASP A 32 16.22 5.44 1.67
CA ASP A 32 17.47 4.75 1.98
C ASP A 32 18.19 4.27 0.71
N LEU A 33 17.46 3.68 -0.24
CA LEU A 33 18.03 3.21 -1.51
C LEU A 33 18.46 4.36 -2.42
N GLU A 34 17.73 5.47 -2.45
CA GLU A 34 18.11 6.68 -3.18
C GLU A 34 19.40 7.31 -2.61
N SER A 35 19.55 7.30 -1.28
CA SER A 35 20.79 7.73 -0.62
C SER A 35 21.96 6.84 -1.04
N VAL A 36 21.81 5.52 -0.98
CA VAL A 36 22.86 4.58 -1.41
C VAL A 36 23.20 4.76 -2.90
N LEU A 37 22.18 4.96 -3.74
CA LEU A 37 22.36 5.17 -5.18
C LEU A 37 23.13 6.46 -5.47
N SER A 38 22.90 7.51 -4.69
CA SER A 38 23.57 8.81 -4.81
C SER A 38 25.07 8.71 -4.51
N ASP A 39 25.43 7.91 -3.51
CA ASP A 39 26.83 7.73 -3.08
C ASP A 39 27.59 6.66 -3.89
N MET A 40 26.90 5.89 -4.74
CA MET A 40 27.49 4.74 -5.44
C MET A 40 28.30 5.15 -6.70
N PRO A 41 29.59 4.82 -6.80
CA PRO A 41 30.37 5.01 -8.02
C PRO A 41 29.90 4.07 -9.15
N LEU A 42 29.85 4.56 -10.40
CA LEU A 42 29.39 3.81 -11.59
C LEU A 42 30.26 2.59 -11.94
N PRO A 43 29.74 1.52 -12.60
CA PRO A 43 28.35 1.28 -13.03
C PRO A 43 27.67 0.00 -12.50
N ALA A 44 28.38 -0.90 -11.81
CA ALA A 44 27.80 -2.17 -11.37
C ALA A 44 26.85 -1.96 -10.17
N GLY A 45 25.62 -2.48 -10.25
CA GLY A 45 24.62 -2.43 -9.17
C GLY A 45 23.68 -1.21 -9.18
N ARG A 46 23.99 -0.15 -9.95
CA ARG A 46 23.05 0.99 -10.06
C ARG A 46 21.75 0.61 -10.76
N ALA A 47 21.80 -0.27 -11.76
CA ALA A 47 20.60 -0.76 -12.46
C ALA A 47 19.67 -1.52 -11.51
N ASP A 48 20.22 -2.45 -10.74
CA ASP A 48 19.47 -3.26 -9.77
C ASP A 48 18.85 -2.38 -8.66
N LEU A 49 19.57 -1.35 -8.19
CA LEU A 49 19.02 -0.39 -7.22
C LEU A 49 17.88 0.44 -7.82
N ASN A 50 18.02 0.93 -9.06
CA ASN A 50 16.95 1.66 -9.73
C ASN A 50 15.70 0.77 -9.95
N GLU A 51 15.90 -0.50 -10.29
CA GLU A 51 14.79 -1.47 -10.39
C GLU A 51 14.11 -1.69 -9.04
N ALA A 52 14.89 -1.83 -7.96
CA ALA A 52 14.35 -1.98 -6.61
C ALA A 52 13.54 -0.75 -6.17
N ILE A 53 14.06 0.46 -6.41
CA ILE A 53 13.34 1.72 -6.14
C ILE A 53 12.04 1.77 -6.96
N GLY A 54 12.09 1.43 -8.25
CA GLY A 54 10.91 1.37 -9.11
C GLY A 54 9.84 0.40 -8.60
N ALA A 55 10.24 -0.79 -8.14
CA ALA A 55 9.33 -1.78 -7.55
C ALA A 55 8.68 -1.29 -6.25
N ILE A 56 9.44 -0.56 -5.41
CA ILE A 56 8.90 0.06 -4.20
C ILE A 56 7.86 1.14 -4.53
N MET A 57 8.16 2.01 -5.50
CA MET A 57 7.22 3.05 -5.93
C MET A 57 5.92 2.47 -6.51
N GLU A 58 6.02 1.39 -7.30
CA GLU A 58 4.83 0.70 -7.81
C GLU A 58 4.04 0.06 -6.65
N THR A 59 4.73 -0.51 -5.67
CA THR A 59 4.08 -1.07 -4.47
C THR A 59 3.37 0.04 -3.67
N LEU A 60 3.98 1.21 -3.48
CA LEU A 60 3.35 2.38 -2.85
C LEU A 60 2.06 2.77 -3.57
N ARG A 61 2.07 2.79 -4.90
CA ARG A 61 0.88 3.08 -5.71
C ARG A 61 -0.22 2.04 -5.49
N LEU A 62 0.12 0.75 -5.42
CA LEU A 62 -0.83 -0.33 -5.15
C LEU A 62 -1.42 -0.24 -3.75
N VAL A 63 -0.60 0.06 -2.74
CA VAL A 63 -1.05 0.25 -1.34
C VAL A 63 -1.95 1.47 -1.22
N ALA A 64 -1.59 2.60 -1.82
CA ALA A 64 -2.44 3.80 -1.86
C ALA A 64 -3.78 3.54 -2.54
N SER A 65 -3.77 2.77 -3.64
CA SER A 65 -4.99 2.32 -4.32
C SER A 65 -5.85 1.42 -3.42
N ALA A 66 -5.24 0.51 -2.66
CA ALA A 66 -5.95 -0.32 -1.68
C ALA A 66 -6.54 0.50 -0.54
N HIS A 67 -5.79 1.48 -0.03
CA HIS A 67 -6.23 2.40 1.00
C HIS A 67 -7.46 3.21 0.55
N ALA A 68 -7.41 3.79 -0.64
CA ALA A 68 -8.53 4.55 -1.21
C ALA A 68 -9.82 3.73 -1.34
N ARG A 69 -9.72 2.42 -1.65
CA ARG A 69 -10.87 1.50 -1.68
C ARG A 69 -11.44 1.20 -0.30
N LEU A 70 -10.64 1.28 0.76
CA LEU A 70 -11.13 1.14 2.13
C LEU A 70 -11.80 2.41 2.64
N GLU A 71 -11.35 3.59 2.20
CA GLU A 71 -11.97 4.88 2.55
C GLU A 71 -13.31 5.09 1.83
N HIS A 72 -13.41 4.64 0.58
CA HIS A 72 -14.65 4.63 -0.19
C HIS A 72 -15.05 3.19 -0.52
N PRO A 73 -15.61 2.43 0.46
CA PRO A 73 -16.19 1.13 0.14
C PRO A 73 -17.33 1.40 -0.83
N GLN A 74 -17.15 1.08 -2.11
CA GLN A 74 -18.20 1.22 -3.10
C GLN A 74 -19.45 0.53 -2.55
N ILE A 75 -20.52 1.29 -2.33
CA ILE A 75 -21.81 0.74 -1.91
C ILE A 75 -22.29 -0.14 -3.05
N ARG A 76 -21.90 -1.42 -3.02
CA ARG A 76 -22.46 -2.46 -3.88
C ARG A 76 -23.82 -2.82 -3.28
N GLY A 77 -24.80 -1.95 -3.50
CA GLY A 77 -26.11 -2.03 -2.86
C GLY A 77 -27.14 -1.11 -3.50
N GLY A 78 -27.15 -1.00 -4.83
CA GLY A 78 -28.26 -0.41 -5.58
C GLY A 78 -29.14 -1.52 -6.14
N ALA A 79 -29.92 -2.18 -5.30
CA ALA A 79 -31.11 -2.86 -5.80
C ALA A 79 -32.07 -1.77 -6.27
N VAL A 80 -32.14 -1.57 -7.59
CA VAL A 80 -33.24 -0.83 -8.21
C VAL A 80 -34.50 -1.65 -7.95
N VAL A 81 -35.30 -1.20 -7.00
CA VAL A 81 -36.72 -1.53 -6.91
C VAL A 81 -37.46 -0.30 -7.43
N ASP A 82 -38.04 -0.46 -8.62
CA ASP A 82 -39.27 0.22 -9.01
C ASP A 82 -40.43 -0.69 -8.59
#